data_AF-A0A3D1ZB59-F1
#
_entry.id   AF-A0A3D1ZB59-F1
#
_cell.length_a   1.000
_cell.length_b   1.000
_cell.length_c   1.000
_cell.angle_alpha   90.00
_cell.angle_beta   90.00
_cell.angle_gamma   90.00
#
_symmetry.space_group_name_H-M   'P 1'
#
loop_
_entity.id
_entity.type
_entity.pdbx_description
1 polymer ?
#
loop_
_entity_poly.entity_id
_entity_poly.type
_entity_poly.pdbx_seq_one_letter_code
_entity_poly.pdbx_strand_id
1 'polypeptide(L)'
;MSSSEAASLMTGRGRQAPPTPNTKHPLRVFYNRFNPSQGWATFAILIFLLLIIGDSITVGDWVETPSLTTILFVSALIGLLFAKLRLPWFLMLPFGVVLGGVVVIWQSTSLAENQDSTTDGLREIFTRLDVWYAAANNGGISTDLMPFSLILISAAWMLGFLSSYLIFRYDNIWFAVVFGGTAMLTNLSFLPERFGSRFFIFVLIAMLLVVRMSIVQRHEFWRKGSFRFTPNSGWLTLHATLWFSIIVIVIAAILPLKIIVSQPVADVWRAGRTPVSSMEDVFVRLFSTIPSRMDTS
;
A
#
# COMPACT_ATOMS: atom_id res chain seq x y z
N MET A 1 -67.80 -28.41 -49.98
CA MET A 1 -67.84 -27.45 -48.86
C MET A 1 -66.44 -26.91 -48.71
N SER A 2 -66.22 -25.78 -49.37
CA SER A 2 -64.99 -24.98 -49.37
C SER A 2 -65.14 -23.89 -48.32
N SER A 3 -64.03 -23.27 -47.91
CA SER A 3 -63.91 -22.00 -47.19
C SER A 3 -64.34 -21.94 -45.72
N SER A 4 -63.49 -22.42 -44.80
CA SER A 4 -63.41 -21.85 -43.44
C SER A 4 -62.03 -21.88 -42.77
N GLU A 5 -60.99 -22.47 -43.36
CA GLU A 5 -59.69 -22.66 -42.70
C GLU A 5 -58.58 -21.63 -43.01
N ALA A 6 -58.88 -20.55 -43.73
CA ALA A 6 -57.86 -19.60 -44.19
C ALA A 6 -57.86 -18.22 -43.50
N ALA A 7 -58.68 -18.00 -42.45
CA ALA A 7 -58.92 -16.67 -41.90
C ALA A 7 -58.41 -16.43 -40.46
N SER A 8 -57.57 -17.29 -39.89
CA SER A 8 -57.09 -17.15 -38.50
C SER A 8 -55.59 -16.88 -38.33
N LEU A 9 -54.81 -16.71 -39.41
CA LEU A 9 -53.34 -16.55 -39.34
C LEU A 9 -52.82 -15.09 -39.51
N MET A 10 -53.69 -14.08 -39.43
CA MET A 10 -53.31 -12.68 -39.68
C MET A 10 -53.78 -11.70 -38.59
N THR A 11 -53.67 -12.08 -37.31
CA THR A 11 -53.83 -11.13 -36.20
C THR A 11 -52.73 -11.33 -35.17
N GLY A 12 -51.76 -10.40 -35.15
CA GLY A 12 -50.84 -10.28 -34.02
C GLY A 12 -49.35 -10.09 -34.33
N ARG A 13 -48.97 -9.30 -35.35
CA ARG A 13 -47.64 -8.67 -35.32
C ARG A 13 -47.70 -7.57 -34.26
N GLY A 14 -47.52 -7.94 -33.00
CA GLY A 14 -47.36 -6.99 -31.91
C GLY A 14 -46.25 -6.01 -32.28
N ARG A 15 -46.58 -4.73 -32.40
CA ARG A 15 -45.59 -3.65 -32.46
C ARG A 15 -44.72 -3.81 -31.21
N GLN A 16 -43.46 -4.21 -31.37
CA GLN A 16 -42.49 -4.12 -30.28
C GLN A 16 -42.40 -2.64 -29.91
N ALA A 17 -42.78 -2.31 -28.68
CA ALA A 17 -42.62 -0.96 -28.16
C ALA A 17 -41.14 -0.55 -28.31
N PRO A 18 -40.85 0.72 -28.63
CA PRO A 18 -39.47 1.19 -28.67
C PRO A 18 -38.79 0.89 -27.33
N PRO A 19 -37.51 0.46 -27.32
CA PRO A 19 -36.80 0.21 -26.07
C PRO A 19 -36.89 1.46 -25.20
N THR A 20 -37.42 1.32 -23.99
CA THR A 20 -37.52 2.41 -23.04
C THR A 20 -36.12 3.00 -22.83
N PRO A 21 -35.95 4.34 -22.89
CA PRO A 21 -34.65 4.94 -22.64
C PRO A 21 -34.21 4.53 -21.24
N ASN A 22 -33.09 3.81 -21.17
CA ASN A 22 -32.51 3.27 -19.95
C ASN A 22 -32.04 4.46 -19.08
N THR A 23 -32.95 5.06 -18.34
CA THR A 23 -32.70 6.09 -17.32
C THR A 23 -31.97 5.41 -16.16
N LYS A 24 -30.67 5.22 -16.34
CA LYS A 24 -29.78 4.74 -15.28
C LYS A 24 -29.91 5.72 -14.11
N HIS A 25 -30.46 5.25 -12.99
CA HIS A 25 -30.62 6.02 -11.76
C HIS A 25 -29.31 6.76 -11.43
N PRO A 26 -29.32 8.05 -11.05
CA PRO A 26 -28.11 8.87 -10.88
C PRO A 26 -27.10 8.22 -9.91
N LEU A 27 -27.61 7.58 -8.85
CA LEU A 27 -26.79 6.81 -7.90
C LEU A 27 -26.02 5.64 -8.54
N ARG A 28 -26.59 4.96 -9.54
CA ARG A 28 -25.90 3.87 -10.26
C ARG A 28 -24.83 4.41 -11.22
N VAL A 29 -25.03 5.60 -11.78
CA VAL A 29 -24.03 6.29 -12.61
C VAL A 29 -22.85 6.75 -11.75
N PHE A 30 -23.13 7.31 -10.57
CA PHE A 30 -22.11 7.68 -9.59
C PHE A 30 -21.32 6.46 -9.09
N TYR A 31 -22.03 5.39 -8.69
CA TYR A 31 -21.41 4.13 -8.27
C TYR A 31 -20.50 3.53 -9.34
N ASN A 32 -20.94 3.46 -10.60
CA ASN A 32 -20.13 2.94 -11.70
C ASN A 32 -18.92 3.83 -12.03
N ARG A 33 -18.95 5.12 -11.71
CA ARG A 33 -17.83 6.04 -11.92
C ARG A 33 -16.75 5.91 -10.83
N PHE A 34 -17.15 5.56 -9.61
CA PHE A 34 -16.24 5.38 -8.49
C PHE A 34 -15.87 3.92 -8.21
N ASN A 35 -16.42 2.94 -8.91
CA ASN A 35 -16.01 1.55 -8.75
C ASN A 35 -14.66 1.30 -9.45
N PRO A 36 -13.57 0.97 -8.73
CA PRO A 36 -12.31 0.60 -9.37
C PRO A 36 -12.51 -0.68 -10.21
N SER A 37 -11.84 -0.77 -11.35
CA SER A 37 -11.87 -1.96 -12.21
C SER A 37 -11.43 -3.22 -11.47
N GLN A 38 -10.48 -3.09 -10.54
CA GLN A 38 -10.00 -4.20 -9.71
C GLN A 38 -10.93 -4.55 -8.54
N GLY A 39 -11.97 -3.74 -8.29
CA GLY A 39 -12.97 -3.92 -7.24
C GLY A 39 -12.53 -3.48 -5.83
N TRP A 40 -13.52 -3.10 -5.00
CA TRP A 40 -13.30 -2.61 -3.62
C TRP A 40 -12.61 -3.61 -2.69
N ALA A 41 -12.76 -4.91 -2.95
CA ALA A 41 -12.07 -5.95 -2.18
C ALA A 41 -10.54 -5.81 -2.26
N THR A 42 -10.00 -5.46 -3.43
CA THR A 42 -8.55 -5.25 -3.62
C THR A 42 -8.07 -4.06 -2.81
N PHE A 43 -8.87 -2.99 -2.74
CA PHE A 43 -8.56 -1.83 -1.89
C PHE A 43 -8.62 -2.19 -0.41
N ALA A 44 -9.61 -2.95 0.03
CA ALA A 44 -9.71 -3.39 1.42
C ALA A 44 -8.51 -4.27 1.84
N ILE A 45 -8.09 -5.20 0.97
CA ILE A 45 -6.89 -6.03 1.22
C ILE A 45 -5.64 -5.14 1.28
N LEU A 46 -5.49 -4.17 0.37
CA LEU A 46 -4.37 -3.23 0.40
C LEU A 46 -4.37 -2.39 1.70
N ILE A 47 -5.51 -1.84 2.11
CA ILE A 47 -5.61 -1.09 3.36
C ILE A 47 -5.19 -1.98 4.53
N PHE A 48 -5.70 -3.21 4.60
CA PHE A 48 -5.34 -4.13 5.67
C PHE A 48 -3.84 -4.45 5.68
N LEU A 49 -3.22 -4.64 4.50
CA LEU A 49 -1.77 -4.80 4.35
C LEU A 49 -1.02 -3.60 4.93
N LEU A 50 -1.40 -2.38 4.55
CA LEU A 50 -0.76 -1.15 5.00
C LEU A 50 -0.96 -0.91 6.50
N LEU A 51 -2.13 -1.23 7.04
CA LEU A 51 -2.41 -1.09 8.47
C LEU A 51 -1.53 -2.01 9.33
N ILE A 52 -1.26 -3.25 8.88
CA ILE A 52 -0.34 -4.16 9.57
C ILE A 52 1.09 -3.59 9.58
N ILE A 53 1.53 -2.99 8.46
CA ILE A 53 2.85 -2.34 8.38
C ILE A 53 2.90 -1.15 9.35
N GLY A 54 1.88 -0.29 9.32
CA GLY A 54 1.79 0.88 10.19
C GLY A 54 1.76 0.49 11.68
N ASP A 55 0.97 -0.51 12.05
CA ASP A 55 0.94 -1.06 13.42
C ASP A 55 2.30 -1.58 13.84
N SER A 56 2.95 -2.39 12.97
CA SER A 56 4.24 -2.98 13.29
C SER A 56 5.32 -1.93 13.54
N ILE A 57 5.33 -0.83 12.77
CA ILE A 57 6.30 0.26 12.94
C ILE A 57 5.96 1.06 14.21
N THR A 58 4.68 1.35 14.45
CA THR A 58 4.22 2.10 15.63
C THR A 58 4.57 1.36 16.92
N VAL A 59 4.37 0.05 16.94
CA VAL A 59 4.74 -0.82 18.08
C VAL A 59 6.25 -0.90 18.29
N GLY A 60 7.04 -0.61 17.26
CA GLY A 60 8.49 -0.54 17.37
C GLY A 60 8.99 0.64 18.21
N ASP A 61 8.13 1.63 18.47
CA ASP A 61 8.38 2.79 19.34
C ASP A 61 9.73 3.48 19.09
N TRP A 62 10.09 3.58 17.81
CA TRP A 62 11.36 4.15 17.36
C TRP A 62 11.50 5.62 17.68
N VAL A 63 10.39 6.35 17.52
CA VAL A 63 10.27 7.78 17.74
C VAL A 63 8.79 8.12 17.85
N GLU A 64 8.49 9.21 18.55
CA GLU A 64 7.17 9.82 18.53
C GLU A 64 6.75 10.16 17.10
N THR A 65 5.66 9.54 16.68
CA THR A 65 5.00 9.81 15.41
C THR A 65 3.50 9.96 15.66
N PRO A 66 2.82 10.85 14.92
CA PRO A 66 1.38 10.79 14.83
C PRO A 66 0.99 9.48 14.12
N SER A 67 -0.29 9.11 14.22
CA SER A 67 -0.79 7.81 13.77
C SER A 67 -0.37 7.45 12.33
N LEU A 68 0.67 6.61 12.21
CA LEU A 68 1.19 6.12 10.92
C LEU A 68 0.13 5.33 10.15
N THR A 69 -0.72 4.59 10.87
CA THR A 69 -1.86 3.87 10.29
C THR A 69 -2.84 4.83 9.61
N THR A 70 -3.10 6.00 10.20
CA THR A 70 -3.93 7.04 9.60
C THR A 70 -3.28 7.63 8.36
N ILE A 71 -1.98 7.92 8.39
CA ILE A 71 -1.22 8.43 7.24
C ILE A 71 -1.28 7.44 6.07
N LEU A 72 -1.05 6.16 6.34
CA LEU A 72 -1.11 5.08 5.35
C LEU A 72 -2.51 4.93 4.75
N PHE A 73 -3.55 5.03 5.59
CA PHE A 73 -4.94 4.97 5.13
C PHE A 73 -5.29 6.17 4.22
N VAL A 74 -4.99 7.39 4.67
CA VAL A 74 -5.29 8.63 3.94
C VAL A 74 -4.51 8.70 2.62
N SER A 75 -3.21 8.40 2.65
CA SER A 75 -2.38 8.38 1.45
C SER A 75 -2.85 7.32 0.45
N ALA A 76 -3.27 6.13 0.90
CA ALA A 76 -3.85 5.11 0.03
C ALA A 76 -5.19 5.54 -0.59
N LEU A 77 -6.04 6.24 0.17
CA LEU A 77 -7.29 6.81 -0.36
C LEU A 77 -7.00 7.85 -1.45
N ILE A 78 -6.03 8.73 -1.22
CA ILE A 78 -5.60 9.75 -2.18
C ILE A 78 -4.99 9.11 -3.42
N GLY A 79 -4.15 8.07 -3.26
CA GLY A 79 -3.60 7.29 -4.37
C GLY A 79 -4.70 6.65 -5.24
N LEU A 80 -5.77 6.14 -4.62
CA LEU A 80 -6.93 5.59 -5.32
C LEU A 80 -7.69 6.67 -6.10
N LEU A 81 -7.87 7.86 -5.50
CA LEU A 81 -8.49 8.99 -6.16
C LEU A 81 -7.67 9.42 -7.39
N PHE A 82 -6.35 9.54 -7.23
CA PHE A 82 -5.43 9.96 -8.29
C PHE A 82 -5.36 8.95 -9.43
N ALA A 83 -5.42 7.65 -9.12
CA ALA A 83 -5.47 6.60 -10.14
C ALA A 83 -6.68 6.76 -11.09
N LYS A 84 -7.80 7.30 -10.60
CA LYS A 84 -9.02 7.53 -11.39
C LYS A 84 -9.00 8.83 -12.19
N LEU A 85 -8.11 9.77 -11.86
CA LEU A 85 -7.97 11.01 -12.63
C LEU A 85 -7.36 10.70 -14.00
N ARG A 86 -7.89 11.31 -15.06
CA ARG A 86 -7.40 11.13 -16.45
C ARG A 86 -6.19 12.02 -16.77
N LEU A 87 -5.37 12.31 -15.77
CA LEU A 87 -4.15 13.11 -15.94
C LEU A 87 -2.94 12.20 -16.19
N PRO A 88 -1.89 12.73 -16.85
CA PRO A 88 -0.66 11.98 -17.08
C PRO A 88 0.12 11.76 -15.79
N TRP A 89 0.91 10.70 -15.78
CA TRP A 89 1.66 10.24 -14.61
C TRP A 89 2.67 11.25 -14.08
N PHE A 90 3.32 12.00 -14.98
CA PHE A 90 4.31 13.01 -14.62
C PHE A 90 3.73 14.23 -13.91
N LEU A 91 2.41 14.46 -13.95
CA LEU A 91 1.73 15.48 -13.14
C LEU A 91 1.22 14.89 -11.81
N MET A 92 0.69 13.67 -11.87
CA MET A 92 0.11 12.98 -10.72
C MET A 92 1.14 12.69 -9.63
N LEU A 93 2.34 12.21 -10.00
CA LEU A 93 3.36 11.87 -9.02
C LEU A 93 3.91 13.10 -8.27
N PRO A 94 4.37 14.18 -8.93
CA PRO A 94 4.81 15.38 -8.21
C PRO A 94 3.70 16.00 -7.38
N PHE A 95 2.46 16.03 -7.88
CA PHE A 95 1.35 16.58 -7.12
C PHE A 95 1.03 15.73 -5.88
N GLY A 96 1.13 14.41 -5.98
CA GLY A 96 0.99 13.50 -4.84
C GLY A 96 2.11 13.65 -3.80
N VAL A 97 3.34 13.94 -4.25
CA VAL A 97 4.48 14.26 -3.37
C VAL A 97 4.28 15.60 -2.68
N VAL A 98 3.87 16.64 -3.41
CA VAL A 98 3.60 17.98 -2.83
C VAL A 98 2.47 17.91 -1.82
N LEU A 99 1.37 17.24 -2.16
CA LEU A 99 0.25 17.04 -1.25
C LEU A 99 0.68 16.24 -0.01
N GLY A 100 1.52 15.23 -0.21
CA GLY A 100 2.15 14.49 0.88
C GLY A 100 3.01 15.35 1.78
N GLY A 101 3.87 16.19 1.21
CA GLY A 101 4.69 17.14 1.98
C GLY A 101 3.83 18.05 2.84
N VAL A 102 2.71 18.57 2.31
CA VAL A 102 1.77 19.38 3.09
C VAL A 102 1.15 18.57 4.24
N VAL A 103 0.70 17.34 4.00
CA VAL A 103 0.10 16.49 5.04
C VAL A 103 1.12 16.07 6.10
N VAL A 104 2.34 15.71 5.68
CA VAL A 104 3.46 15.35 6.56
C VAL A 104 3.76 16.51 7.49
N ILE A 105 4.01 17.71 6.92
CA ILE A 105 4.33 18.91 7.68
C ILE A 105 3.18 19.25 8.65
N TRP A 106 1.94 19.21 8.18
CA TRP A 106 0.76 19.47 9.00
C TRP A 106 0.67 18.49 10.18
N GLN A 107 0.82 17.19 9.94
CA GLN A 107 0.80 16.21 11.01
C GLN A 107 1.97 16.37 11.97
N SER A 108 3.15 16.71 11.46
CA SER A 108 4.31 16.94 12.30
C SER A 108 4.17 18.15 13.23
N THR A 109 3.29 19.12 12.95
CA THR A 109 3.01 20.20 13.92
C THR A 109 2.39 19.69 15.22
N SER A 110 1.74 18.51 15.22
CA SER A 110 1.23 17.92 16.46
C SER A 110 2.34 17.34 17.34
N LEU A 111 3.56 17.19 16.82
CA LEU A 111 4.73 16.77 17.58
C LEU A 111 5.52 17.97 18.16
N ALA A 112 5.21 19.20 17.74
CA ALA A 112 5.85 20.39 18.30
C ALA A 112 5.24 20.69 19.68
N GLU A 113 6.06 20.68 20.72
CA GLU A 113 5.64 20.82 22.11
C GLU A 113 5.24 22.27 22.43
N ASN A 114 4.16 22.48 23.19
CA ASN A 114 3.81 23.75 23.84
C ASN A 114 3.57 24.99 22.93
N GLN A 115 2.88 24.83 21.80
CA GLN A 115 2.64 25.93 20.86
C GLN A 115 1.14 26.18 20.67
N ASP A 116 0.67 27.40 20.98
CA ASP A 116 -0.74 27.81 20.83
C ASP A 116 -1.16 28.01 19.36
N SER A 117 -0.20 28.07 18.42
CA SER A 117 -0.43 28.37 16.99
C SER A 117 0.30 27.41 16.04
N THR A 118 -0.39 26.96 14.99
CA THR A 118 0.16 26.12 13.91
C THR A 118 1.36 26.76 13.21
N THR A 119 1.40 28.10 13.12
CA THR A 119 2.52 28.80 12.47
C THR A 119 3.83 28.68 13.22
N ASP A 120 3.76 28.59 14.55
CA ASP A 120 4.96 28.55 15.37
C ASP A 120 5.52 27.12 15.44
N GLY A 121 4.64 26.11 15.46
CA GLY A 121 5.03 24.72 15.23
C GLY A 121 5.73 24.51 13.88
N LEU A 122 5.26 25.15 12.80
CA LEU A 122 5.95 25.10 11.50
C LEU A 122 7.37 25.69 11.57
N ARG A 123 7.54 26.86 12.20
CA ARG A 123 8.85 27.51 12.34
C ARG A 123 9.81 26.65 13.15
N GLU A 124 9.33 26.03 14.22
CA GLU A 124 10.14 25.14 15.04
C GLU A 124 10.64 23.94 14.23
N ILE A 125 9.76 23.28 13.47
CA ILE A 125 10.13 22.16 12.59
C ILE A 125 11.27 22.56 11.65
N PHE A 126 11.13 23.69 10.96
CA PHE A 126 12.18 24.16 10.04
C PHE A 126 13.47 24.54 10.75
N THR A 127 13.39 25.09 11.96
CA THR A 127 14.57 25.43 12.77
C THR A 127 15.33 24.17 13.19
N ARG A 128 14.62 23.15 13.69
CA ARG A 128 15.19 21.85 14.07
C ARG A 128 15.79 21.12 12.88
N LEU A 129 15.12 21.17 11.73
CA LEU A 129 15.64 20.63 10.47
C LEU A 129 16.90 21.35 10.00
N ASP A 130 16.98 22.67 10.13
CA ASP A 130 18.16 23.45 9.74
C ASP A 130 19.37 23.11 10.61
N VAL A 131 19.17 22.99 11.93
CA VAL A 131 20.22 22.54 12.87
C VAL A 131 20.69 21.12 12.53
N TRP A 132 19.77 20.19 12.26
CA TRP A 132 20.11 18.84 11.85
C TRP A 132 20.85 18.80 10.51
N TYR A 133 20.42 19.60 9.53
CA TYR A 133 21.06 19.70 8.21
C TYR A 133 22.48 20.26 8.31
N ALA A 134 22.68 21.28 9.15
CA ALA A 134 24.00 21.82 9.46
C ALA A 134 24.91 20.75 10.12
N ALA A 135 24.38 19.96 11.06
CA ALA A 135 25.12 18.84 11.67
C ALA A 135 25.50 17.78 10.63
N ALA A 136 24.62 17.46 9.68
CA ALA A 136 24.89 16.51 8.60
C ALA A 136 26.05 16.94 7.71
N ASN A 137 26.09 18.21 7.30
CA ASN A 137 27.14 18.73 6.43
C ASN A 137 28.47 18.98 7.14
N ASN A 138 28.44 19.36 8.42
CA ASN A 138 29.65 19.72 9.17
C ASN A 138 30.28 18.54 9.94
N GLY A 139 29.74 17.32 9.78
CA GLY A 139 30.22 16.14 10.48
C GLY A 139 29.83 16.08 11.96
N GLY A 140 28.85 16.89 12.37
CA GLY A 140 28.32 16.92 13.74
C GLY A 140 27.40 15.74 14.06
N ILE A 141 27.14 15.57 15.36
CA ILE A 141 26.15 14.64 15.90
C ILE A 141 24.85 15.38 16.13
N SER A 142 23.71 14.76 15.82
CA SER A 142 22.41 15.31 16.17
C SER A 142 21.72 14.42 17.20
N THR A 143 21.17 15.05 18.23
CA THR A 143 20.36 14.39 19.25
C THR A 143 18.86 14.48 18.96
N ASP A 144 18.48 15.19 17.91
CA ASP A 144 17.10 15.50 17.55
C ASP A 144 16.47 14.37 16.72
N LEU A 145 15.34 13.86 17.19
CA LEU A 145 14.60 12.78 16.54
C LEU A 145 13.54 13.27 15.53
N MET A 146 13.22 14.57 15.50
CA MET A 146 12.21 15.15 14.61
C MET A 146 12.47 14.89 13.12
N PRO A 147 13.72 15.01 12.62
CA PRO A 147 14.03 14.66 11.23
C PRO A 147 13.74 13.18 10.91
N PHE A 148 13.94 12.28 11.88
CA PHE A 148 13.63 10.86 11.71
C PHE A 148 12.13 10.62 11.63
N SER A 149 11.33 11.24 12.52
CA SER A 149 9.86 11.20 12.44
C SER A 149 9.35 11.67 11.09
N LEU A 150 9.89 12.78 10.57
CA LEU A 150 9.53 13.33 9.27
C LEU A 150 9.84 12.36 8.12
N ILE A 151 10.99 11.68 8.17
CA ILE A 151 11.36 10.65 7.19
C ILE A 151 10.38 9.47 7.27
N LEU A 152 10.06 8.99 8.47
CA LEU A 152 9.11 7.87 8.66
C LEU A 152 7.71 8.22 8.16
N ILE A 153 7.18 9.39 8.50
CA ILE A 153 5.86 9.86 8.07
C ILE A 153 5.83 10.05 6.54
N SER A 154 6.90 10.60 5.96
CA SER A 154 7.05 10.74 4.51
C SER A 154 7.12 9.38 3.80
N ALA A 155 7.88 8.43 4.35
CA ALA A 155 7.97 7.08 3.81
C ALA A 155 6.62 6.35 3.88
N ALA A 156 5.90 6.49 4.99
CA ALA A 156 4.55 5.95 5.16
C ALA A 156 3.57 6.55 4.14
N TRP A 157 3.60 7.88 3.94
CA TRP A 157 2.80 8.55 2.92
C TRP A 157 3.12 8.00 1.52
N MET A 158 4.40 7.95 1.16
CA MET A 158 4.85 7.47 -0.14
C MET A 158 4.46 6.03 -0.39
N LEU A 159 4.60 5.17 0.64
CA LEU A 159 4.22 3.76 0.56
C LEU A 159 2.72 3.62 0.29
N GLY A 160 1.85 4.28 1.06
CA GLY A 160 0.40 4.19 0.86
C GLY A 160 -0.06 4.80 -0.45
N PHE A 161 0.43 6.00 -0.78
CA PHE A 161 0.09 6.71 -2.02
C PHE A 161 0.52 5.93 -3.26
N LEU A 162 1.79 5.54 -3.39
CA LEU A 162 2.29 4.83 -4.56
C LEU A 162 1.70 3.43 -4.66
N SER A 163 1.56 2.69 -3.55
CA SER A 163 0.96 1.35 -3.58
C SER A 163 -0.45 1.40 -4.17
N SER A 164 -1.28 2.32 -3.68
CA SER A 164 -2.63 2.49 -4.19
C SER A 164 -2.62 3.00 -5.63
N TYR A 165 -1.88 4.06 -5.92
CA TYR A 165 -1.81 4.63 -7.27
C TYR A 165 -1.38 3.59 -8.32
N LEU A 166 -0.34 2.81 -8.05
CA LEU A 166 0.19 1.82 -8.99
C LEU A 166 -0.73 0.61 -9.18
N ILE A 167 -1.37 0.13 -8.11
CA ILE A 167 -2.34 -0.98 -8.19
C ILE A 167 -3.54 -0.56 -9.04
N PHE A 168 -4.15 0.59 -8.75
CA PHE A 168 -5.40 0.98 -9.40
C PHE A 168 -5.18 1.56 -10.81
N ARG A 169 -4.01 2.13 -11.10
CA ARG A 169 -3.71 2.74 -12.41
C ARG A 169 -3.00 1.80 -13.37
N TYR A 170 -2.06 0.99 -12.90
CA TYR A 170 -1.16 0.19 -13.74
C TYR A 170 -1.24 -1.31 -13.46
N ASP A 171 -2.17 -1.73 -12.61
CA ASP A 171 -2.29 -3.12 -12.16
C ASP A 171 -1.01 -3.66 -11.51
N ASN A 172 -0.14 -2.80 -10.99
CA ASN A 172 1.16 -3.18 -10.44
C ASN A 172 1.11 -3.27 -8.90
N ILE A 173 1.05 -4.51 -8.40
CA ILE A 173 1.07 -4.82 -6.96
C ILE A 173 2.46 -4.92 -6.35
N TRP A 174 3.50 -5.11 -7.17
CA TRP A 174 4.83 -5.47 -6.68
C TRP A 174 5.43 -4.36 -5.84
N PHE A 175 5.10 -3.10 -6.12
CA PHE A 175 5.51 -2.00 -5.27
C PHE A 175 5.03 -2.18 -3.82
N ALA A 176 3.72 -2.43 -3.63
CA ALA A 176 3.14 -2.60 -2.30
C ALA A 176 3.73 -3.80 -1.55
N VAL A 177 3.89 -4.92 -2.27
CA VAL A 177 4.39 -6.18 -1.67
C VAL A 177 5.88 -6.10 -1.36
N VAL A 178 6.70 -5.62 -2.30
CA VAL A 178 8.16 -5.58 -2.14
C VAL A 178 8.55 -4.48 -1.17
N PHE A 179 8.14 -3.22 -1.39
CA PHE A 179 8.53 -2.13 -0.49
C PHE A 179 7.87 -2.25 0.88
N GLY A 180 6.61 -2.71 0.94
CA GLY A 180 5.96 -3.02 2.21
C GLY A 180 6.63 -4.17 2.96
N GLY A 181 7.06 -5.20 2.23
CA GLY A 181 7.81 -6.33 2.79
C GLY A 181 9.21 -5.94 3.27
N THR A 182 9.92 -5.10 2.52
CA THR A 182 11.20 -4.52 2.95
C THR A 182 11.01 -3.70 4.21
N ALA A 183 10.03 -2.79 4.27
CA ALA A 183 9.75 -2.00 5.46
C ALA A 183 9.45 -2.89 6.68
N MET A 184 8.64 -3.94 6.49
CA MET A 184 8.29 -4.90 7.54
C MET A 184 9.51 -5.67 8.04
N LEU A 185 10.33 -6.20 7.12
CA LEU A 185 11.54 -6.96 7.46
C LEU A 185 12.61 -6.08 8.11
N THR A 186 12.82 -4.87 7.61
CA THR A 186 13.72 -3.89 8.23
C THR A 186 13.27 -3.60 9.65
N ASN A 187 11.98 -3.30 9.86
CA ASN A 187 11.44 -3.03 11.20
C ASN A 187 11.62 -4.24 12.14
N LEU A 188 11.31 -5.45 11.68
CA LEU A 188 11.45 -6.67 12.48
C LEU A 188 12.89 -7.09 12.74
N SER A 189 13.85 -6.67 11.91
CA SER A 189 15.27 -7.00 12.10
C SER A 189 15.84 -6.41 13.39
N PHE A 190 15.21 -5.35 13.91
CA PHE A 190 15.60 -4.69 15.15
C PHE A 190 14.64 -4.96 16.32
N LEU A 191 13.52 -5.65 16.08
CA LEU A 191 12.54 -5.99 17.11
C LEU A 191 12.74 -7.43 17.63
N PRO A 192 12.39 -7.70 18.90
CA PRO A 192 12.41 -9.05 19.46
C PRO A 192 11.54 -10.06 18.68
N GLU A 193 11.89 -11.35 18.74
CA GLU A 193 11.22 -12.42 17.97
C GLU A 193 9.72 -12.55 18.22
N ARG A 194 9.23 -12.12 19.39
CA ARG A 194 7.78 -12.07 19.73
C ARG A 194 6.94 -11.26 18.73
N PHE A 195 7.56 -10.30 18.04
CA PHE A 195 6.90 -9.48 17.02
C PHE A 195 6.79 -10.19 15.66
N GLY A 196 7.46 -11.34 15.48
CA GLY A 196 7.49 -12.12 14.24
C GLY A 196 6.12 -12.62 13.77
N SER A 197 5.13 -12.76 14.66
CA SER A 197 3.75 -13.11 14.28
C SER A 197 3.14 -12.12 13.28
N ARG A 198 3.47 -10.83 13.39
CA ARG A 198 2.98 -9.79 12.46
C ARG A 198 3.51 -10.01 11.04
N PHE A 199 4.71 -10.56 10.89
CA PHE A 199 5.25 -10.92 9.58
C PHE A 199 4.38 -11.97 8.88
N PHE A 200 3.95 -13.01 9.61
CA PHE A 200 3.09 -14.05 9.03
C PHE A 200 1.74 -13.49 8.60
N ILE A 201 1.15 -12.59 9.39
CA ILE A 201 -0.09 -11.90 9.01
C ILE A 201 0.18 -11.03 7.77
N PHE A 202 1.27 -10.27 7.73
CA PHE A 202 1.67 -9.51 6.55
C PHE A 202 1.80 -10.39 5.31
N VAL A 203 2.50 -11.52 5.39
CA VAL A 203 2.68 -12.46 4.27
C VAL A 203 1.33 -13.03 3.80
N LEU A 204 0.44 -13.40 4.74
CA LEU A 204 -0.90 -13.88 4.41
C LEU A 204 -1.68 -12.87 3.58
N ILE A 205 -1.66 -11.60 4.00
CA ILE A 205 -2.40 -10.53 3.33
C ILE A 205 -1.73 -10.14 2.01
N ALA A 206 -0.39 -10.15 1.95
CA ALA A 206 0.35 -9.94 0.72
C ALA A 206 0.04 -11.03 -0.32
N MET A 207 0.00 -12.30 0.08
CA MET A 207 -0.39 -13.41 -0.80
C MET A 207 -1.84 -13.27 -1.27
N LEU A 208 -2.75 -12.91 -0.37
CA LEU A 208 -4.15 -12.65 -0.72
C LEU A 208 -4.25 -11.52 -1.76
N LEU A 209 -3.48 -10.45 -1.61
CA LEU A 209 -3.41 -9.35 -2.57
C LEU A 209 -2.86 -9.80 -3.93
N VAL A 210 -1.77 -10.58 -3.93
CA VAL A 210 -1.13 -11.11 -5.15
C VAL A 210 -2.08 -11.99 -5.95
N VAL A 211 -2.71 -12.96 -5.29
CA VAL A 211 -3.62 -13.89 -5.95
C VAL A 211 -4.87 -13.16 -6.43
N ARG A 212 -5.46 -12.28 -5.59
CA ARG A 212 -6.60 -11.45 -5.98
C ARG A 212 -6.30 -10.66 -7.25
N MET A 213 -5.14 -10.01 -7.30
CA MET A 213 -4.73 -9.22 -8.46
C MET A 213 -4.48 -10.09 -9.69
N SER A 214 -3.85 -11.24 -9.53
CA SER A 214 -3.59 -12.20 -10.61
C SER A 214 -4.90 -12.66 -11.27
N ILE A 215 -5.94 -12.91 -10.47
CA ILE A 215 -7.28 -13.25 -10.96
C ILE A 215 -7.90 -12.08 -11.73
N VAL A 216 -7.83 -10.86 -11.19
CA VAL A 216 -8.37 -9.65 -11.83
C VAL A 216 -7.71 -9.40 -13.20
N GLN A 217 -6.37 -9.40 -13.26
CA GLN A 217 -5.63 -9.23 -14.51
C GLN A 217 -5.97 -10.32 -15.53
N ARG A 218 -6.09 -11.56 -15.07
CA ARG A 218 -6.42 -12.71 -15.92
C ARG A 218 -7.83 -12.54 -16.50
N HIS A 219 -8.84 -12.15 -15.72
CA HIS A 219 -10.19 -11.91 -16.23
C HIS A 219 -10.23 -10.85 -17.35
N GLU A 220 -9.47 -9.77 -17.23
CA GLU A 220 -9.41 -8.73 -18.28
C GLU A 220 -8.80 -9.25 -19.59
N PHE A 221 -7.81 -10.16 -19.50
CA PHE A 221 -7.25 -10.84 -20.66
C PHE A 221 -8.27 -11.74 -21.36
N TRP A 222 -8.98 -12.61 -20.61
CA TRP A 222 -9.99 -13.51 -21.18
C TRP A 222 -11.21 -12.78 -21.75
N ARG A 223 -11.58 -11.63 -21.17
CA ARG A 223 -12.64 -10.77 -21.70
C ARG A 223 -12.33 -10.25 -23.10
N LYS A 224 -11.07 -9.89 -23.35
CA LYS A 224 -10.59 -9.50 -24.70
C LYS A 224 -10.56 -10.70 -25.66
N GLY A 225 -10.34 -11.91 -25.14
CA GLY A 225 -10.29 -13.16 -25.91
C GLY A 225 -11.64 -13.81 -26.25
N SER A 226 -12.78 -13.16 -26.00
CA SER A 226 -14.15 -13.65 -26.32
C SER A 226 -14.65 -14.92 -25.60
N PHE A 227 -13.90 -15.45 -24.62
CA PHE A 227 -14.38 -16.57 -23.80
C PHE A 227 -15.32 -16.05 -22.69
N ARG A 228 -16.61 -16.44 -22.76
CA ARG A 228 -17.60 -16.11 -21.73
C ARG A 228 -17.42 -17.05 -20.53
N PHE A 229 -16.66 -16.60 -19.54
CA PHE A 229 -16.67 -17.22 -18.21
C PHE A 229 -17.87 -16.69 -17.41
N THR A 230 -18.74 -17.58 -16.95
CA THR A 230 -19.74 -17.26 -15.94
C THR A 230 -19.00 -16.95 -14.64
N PRO A 231 -19.14 -15.74 -14.06
CA PRO A 231 -18.45 -15.41 -12.83
C PRO A 231 -19.03 -16.25 -11.70
N ASN A 232 -18.38 -17.37 -11.38
CA ASN A 232 -18.71 -18.11 -10.17
C ASN A 232 -18.28 -17.24 -8.97
N SER A 233 -19.18 -17.12 -8.01
CA SER A 233 -19.14 -16.20 -6.86
C SER A 233 -17.73 -15.75 -6.45
N GLY A 234 -17.46 -14.44 -6.55
CA GLY A 234 -16.18 -13.85 -6.11
C GLY A 234 -15.83 -14.17 -4.64
N TRP A 235 -16.82 -14.56 -3.84
CA TRP A 235 -16.67 -15.06 -2.48
C TRP A 235 -15.94 -16.40 -2.41
N LEU A 236 -16.29 -17.35 -3.29
CA LEU A 236 -15.67 -18.68 -3.32
C LEU A 236 -14.18 -18.58 -3.66
N THR A 237 -13.84 -17.68 -4.57
CA THR A 237 -12.46 -17.46 -5.00
C THR A 237 -11.62 -16.84 -3.88
N LEU A 238 -12.19 -15.90 -3.11
CA LEU A 238 -11.51 -15.30 -1.94
C LEU A 238 -11.25 -16.35 -0.85
N HIS A 239 -12.23 -17.20 -0.53
CA HIS A 239 -12.05 -18.28 0.43
C HIS A 239 -11.00 -19.30 -0.02
N ALA A 240 -11.02 -19.72 -1.29
CA ALA A 240 -10.02 -20.64 -1.83
C ALA A 240 -8.60 -20.05 -1.75
N THR A 241 -8.47 -18.76 -2.06
CA THR A 241 -7.20 -18.03 -1.96
C THR A 241 -6.69 -17.93 -0.53
N LEU A 242 -7.60 -17.67 0.41
CA LEU A 242 -7.27 -17.59 1.83
C LEU A 242 -6.69 -18.93 2.32
N TRP A 243 -7.40 -20.03 2.09
CA TRP A 243 -6.94 -21.36 2.51
C TRP A 243 -5.64 -21.78 1.83
N PHE A 244 -5.50 -21.52 0.53
CA PHE A 244 -4.25 -21.77 -0.18
C PHE A 244 -3.08 -21.01 0.44
N SER A 245 -3.27 -19.72 0.76
CA SER A 245 -2.23 -18.90 1.37
C SER A 245 -1.85 -19.38 2.78
N ILE A 246 -2.85 -19.78 3.58
CA ILE A 246 -2.63 -20.38 4.90
C ILE A 246 -1.77 -21.66 4.78
N ILE A 247 -2.12 -22.56 3.86
CA ILE A 247 -1.38 -23.81 3.65
C ILE A 247 0.08 -23.53 3.26
N VAL A 248 0.31 -22.61 2.32
CA VAL A 248 1.67 -22.24 1.89
C VAL A 248 2.48 -21.67 3.06
N ILE A 249 1.87 -20.83 3.90
CA ILE A 249 2.55 -20.26 5.07
C ILE A 249 2.89 -21.33 6.11
N VAL A 250 1.98 -22.27 6.37
CA VAL A 250 2.24 -23.38 7.30
C VAL A 250 3.40 -24.25 6.80
N ILE A 251 3.41 -24.58 5.50
CA ILE A 251 4.51 -25.32 4.88
C ILE A 251 5.82 -24.53 4.99
N ALA A 252 5.79 -23.24 4.68
CA ALA A 252 6.96 -22.36 4.77
C ALA A 252 7.50 -22.25 6.21
N ALA A 253 6.63 -22.23 7.22
CA ALA A 253 7.02 -22.18 8.63
C ALA A 253 7.67 -23.49 9.13
N ILE A 254 7.32 -24.63 8.54
CA ILE A 254 7.87 -25.95 8.91
C ILE A 254 9.19 -26.24 8.15
N LEU A 255 9.42 -25.57 7.02
CA LEU A 255 10.62 -25.79 6.20
C LEU A 255 11.89 -25.40 6.99
N PRO A 256 12.84 -26.33 7.19
CA PRO A 256 14.07 -26.03 7.89
C PRO A 256 14.94 -25.09 7.04
N LEU A 257 15.25 -23.92 7.58
CA LEU A 257 16.17 -22.97 6.96
C LEU A 257 17.60 -23.48 7.14
N LYS A 258 18.15 -24.16 6.13
CA LYS A 258 19.59 -24.43 6.08
C LYS A 258 20.30 -23.20 5.49
N ILE A 259 20.93 -22.41 6.35
CA ILE A 259 21.77 -21.29 5.93
C ILE A 259 23.11 -21.89 5.44
N ILE A 260 23.19 -22.18 4.14
CA ILE A 260 24.43 -22.63 3.52
C ILE A 260 25.25 -21.38 3.19
N VAL A 261 26.18 -21.02 4.08
CA VAL A 261 27.12 -19.92 3.86
C VAL A 261 28.28 -20.46 3.03
N SER A 262 28.34 -20.10 1.75
CA SER A 262 29.54 -20.33 0.95
C SER A 262 30.50 -19.13 1.12
N GLN A 263 31.77 -19.41 1.40
CA GLN A 263 32.80 -18.37 1.59
C GLN A 263 32.88 -17.37 0.41
N PRO A 264 32.82 -17.81 -0.87
CA PRO A 264 32.85 -16.88 -2.00
C PRO A 264 31.65 -15.93 -2.04
N VAL A 265 30.45 -16.40 -1.66
CA VAL A 265 29.25 -15.56 -1.59
C VAL A 265 29.33 -14.59 -0.41
N ALA A 266 29.91 -15.02 0.70
CA ALA A 266 30.14 -14.15 1.85
C ALA A 266 31.13 -13.02 1.52
N ASP A 267 32.17 -13.28 0.74
CA ASP A 267 33.15 -12.26 0.32
C ASP A 267 32.51 -11.23 -0.63
N VAL A 268 31.74 -11.69 -1.62
CA VAL A 268 30.98 -10.82 -2.53
C VAL A 268 29.96 -9.98 -1.77
N TRP A 269 29.28 -10.57 -0.79
CA TRP A 269 28.33 -9.87 0.08
C TRP A 269 29.00 -8.78 0.91
N ARG A 270 30.18 -9.06 1.51
CA ARG A 270 30.94 -8.06 2.27
C ARG A 270 31.41 -6.92 1.38
N ALA A 271 31.93 -7.22 0.19
CA ALA A 271 32.34 -6.20 -0.78
C ALA A 271 31.14 -5.31 -1.19
N GLY A 272 29.99 -5.91 -1.48
CA GLY A 272 28.77 -5.18 -1.83
C GLY A 272 28.19 -4.32 -0.70
N ARG A 273 28.45 -4.67 0.58
CA ARG A 273 28.01 -3.89 1.75
C ARG A 273 28.93 -2.72 2.13
N THR A 274 30.15 -2.64 1.61
CA THR A 274 31.09 -1.54 1.92
C THR A 274 30.52 -0.11 1.72
N PRO A 275 29.75 0.21 0.67
CA PRO A 275 29.12 1.54 0.57
C PRO A 275 28.05 1.74 1.65
N VAL A 276 27.31 0.69 2.02
CA VAL A 276 26.24 0.76 3.02
C VAL A 276 26.81 1.02 4.41
N SER A 277 27.94 0.39 4.77
CA SER A 277 28.58 0.64 6.07
C SER A 277 29.00 2.10 6.25
N SER A 278 29.43 2.77 5.18
CA SER A 278 29.75 4.20 5.25
C SER A 278 28.51 5.08 5.51
N MET A 279 27.34 4.67 5.01
CA MET A 279 26.07 5.36 5.28
C MET A 279 25.56 5.06 6.70
N GLU A 280 25.84 3.85 7.21
CA GLU A 280 25.50 3.43 8.58
C GLU A 280 26.22 4.31 9.62
N ASP A 281 27.50 4.60 9.43
CA ASP A 281 28.26 5.51 10.31
C ASP A 281 27.65 6.92 10.36
N VAL A 282 27.25 7.45 9.19
CA VAL A 282 26.56 8.75 9.10
C VAL A 282 25.18 8.69 9.76
N PHE A 283 24.44 7.61 9.57
CA PHE A 283 23.13 7.39 10.17
C PHE A 283 23.22 7.34 11.70
N VAL A 284 24.13 6.54 12.25
CA VAL A 284 24.38 6.45 13.70
C VAL A 284 24.79 7.79 14.28
N ARG A 285 25.59 8.59 13.55
CA ARG A 285 25.97 9.95 13.95
C ARG A 285 24.78 10.92 13.97
N LEU A 286 23.91 10.84 12.97
CA LEU A 286 22.77 11.75 12.82
C LEU A 286 21.56 11.38 13.68
N PHE A 287 21.51 10.14 14.13
CA PHE A 287 20.39 9.59 14.88
C PHE A 287 20.87 8.80 16.10
N SER A 288 21.86 9.35 16.82
CA SER A 288 22.49 8.66 17.94
C SER A 288 21.55 8.36 19.11
N THR A 289 20.42 9.08 19.17
CA THR A 289 19.38 8.91 20.19
C THR A 289 18.39 7.78 19.86
N ILE A 290 18.42 7.20 18.65
CA ILE A 290 17.53 6.08 18.29
C ILE A 290 17.94 4.82 19.07
N PRO A 291 17.00 4.10 19.70
CA PRO A 291 17.30 2.84 20.37
C PRO A 291 17.94 1.83 19.41
N SER A 292 19.15 1.35 19.73
CA SER A 292 19.92 0.43 18.86
C SER A 292 19.30 -0.97 18.77
N ARG A 293 18.56 -1.37 19.80
CA ARG A 293 17.69 -2.56 19.86
C ARG A 293 16.85 -2.44 21.12
N MET A 294 15.55 -2.74 21.05
CA MET A 294 14.75 -2.94 22.27
C MET A 294 15.15 -4.27 22.93
N ASP A 295 16.34 -4.31 23.52
CA ASP A 295 16.73 -5.36 24.46
C ASP A 295 16.34 -4.84 25.85
N THR A 296 15.30 -5.42 26.47
CA THR A 296 15.23 -5.69 27.92
C THR A 296 13.86 -6.24 28.37
N SER A 297 13.97 -7.11 29.38
CA SER A 297 12.98 -7.80 30.23
C SER A 297 12.02 -8.78 29.57
#